data_AF-A0A7S2R7L0-F1
#
_entry.id   AF-A0A7S2R7L0-F1
#
_cell.length_a   1.000
_cell.length_b   1.000
_cell.length_c   1.000
_cell.angle_alpha   90.00
_cell.angle_beta   90.00
_cell.angle_gamma   90.00
#
_symmetry.space_group_name_H-M   'P 1'
#
loop_
_entity.id
_entity.type
_entity.pdbx_description
1 polymer ?
#
loop_
_entity_poly.entity_id
_entity_poly.type
_entity_poly.pdbx_seq_one_letter_code
_entity_poly.pdbx_strand_id
1 'polypeptide(L)'
;LPQPLQAINWDDQRSLGKNNILLESSSIFAVKTDSTPKASPSTYQLSATKIINALQSKRAVFLGEHHPEFRDHLLQAALIRRLHASVGGKPLAVGIEAVQRQFQPVLDDYIAGRIDEQELIAATDWERRWFWSFTAYAPVFLTCRELGVKLIALDVDSEDKAKVELGGLSSLGKTKLLEYVPDEEGFDRFGRTRAFHEYVSYTLSPPYNLQKKFSQKM
;
A
#
# COMPACT_ATOMS: atom_id res chain seq x y z
N LEU A 1 -18.10 18.41 -9.09
CA LEU A 1 -17.88 17.26 -8.18
C LEU A 1 -17.54 16.07 -9.06
N PRO A 2 -16.42 15.35 -8.84
CA PRO A 2 -16.23 14.06 -9.47
C PRO A 2 -17.39 13.15 -9.08
N GLN A 3 -17.98 12.46 -10.05
CA GLN A 3 -19.04 11.49 -9.81
C GLN A 3 -18.47 10.34 -8.96
N PRO A 4 -19.26 9.74 -8.04
CA PRO A 4 -18.84 8.52 -7.35
C PRO A 4 -18.45 7.48 -8.40
N LEU A 5 -17.33 6.78 -8.18
CA LEU A 5 -16.97 5.67 -9.05
C LEU A 5 -18.09 4.63 -8.93
N GLN A 6 -18.77 4.38 -10.06
CA GLN A 6 -19.75 3.30 -10.12
C GLN A 6 -19.06 1.97 -9.81
N ALA A 7 -19.80 1.02 -9.24
CA ALA A 7 -19.30 -0.33 -8.98
C ALA A 7 -18.54 -0.85 -10.22
N ILE A 8 -17.30 -1.27 -10.01
CA ILE A 8 -16.46 -1.73 -11.11
C ILE A 8 -17.06 -3.06 -11.59
N ASN A 9 -17.66 -3.06 -12.78
CA ASN A 9 -18.13 -4.30 -13.37
C ASN A 9 -16.94 -5.09 -13.90
N TRP A 10 -16.38 -5.93 -13.04
CA TRP A 10 -15.22 -6.79 -13.35
C TRP A 10 -15.50 -7.79 -14.47
N ASP A 11 -16.76 -8.10 -14.75
CA ASP A 11 -17.18 -9.01 -15.83
C ASP A 11 -17.48 -8.27 -17.15
N ASP A 12 -17.75 -6.97 -17.11
CA ASP A 12 -17.96 -6.12 -18.29
C ASP A 12 -16.70 -5.34 -18.66
N GLN A 13 -15.91 -5.97 -19.54
CA GLN A 13 -14.69 -5.42 -20.14
C GLN A 13 -14.87 -4.07 -20.84
N ARG A 14 -16.11 -3.62 -21.14
CA ARG A 14 -16.38 -2.32 -21.78
C ARG A 14 -16.45 -1.16 -20.78
N SER A 15 -16.91 -1.40 -19.56
CA SER A 15 -16.99 -0.38 -18.50
C SER A 15 -15.62 0.09 -17.99
N LEU A 16 -14.58 -0.72 -18.17
CA LEU A 16 -13.18 -0.42 -17.83
C LEU A 16 -12.43 0.38 -18.92
N GLY A 17 -13.03 0.58 -20.09
CA GLY A 17 -12.41 1.30 -21.22
C GLY A 17 -11.04 0.70 -21.63
N LYS A 18 -10.07 1.55 -21.99
CA LYS A 18 -8.67 1.13 -22.30
C LYS A 18 -7.89 0.61 -21.07
N ASN A 19 -8.50 0.58 -19.88
CA ASN A 19 -7.87 0.22 -18.62
C ASN A 19 -8.22 -1.21 -18.15
N ASN A 20 -8.57 -2.11 -19.08
CA ASN A 20 -8.85 -3.52 -18.81
C ASN A 20 -7.55 -4.26 -18.43
N ILE A 21 -7.06 -4.06 -17.21
CA ILE A 21 -5.90 -4.77 -16.67
C ILE A 21 -6.40 -6.07 -16.05
N LEU A 22 -6.42 -7.11 -16.88
CA LEU A 22 -6.58 -8.47 -16.39
C LEU A 22 -5.20 -9.04 -16.08
N LEU A 23 -5.08 -9.69 -14.92
CA LEU A 23 -3.85 -10.37 -14.53
C LEU A 23 -3.43 -11.39 -15.61
N GLU A 24 -4.39 -12.04 -16.27
CA GLU A 24 -4.17 -13.01 -17.36
C GLU A 24 -3.59 -12.40 -18.63
N SER A 25 -3.93 -11.16 -18.96
CA SER A 25 -3.40 -10.48 -20.15
C SER A 25 -2.12 -9.71 -19.87
N SER A 26 -1.63 -9.73 -18.62
CA SER A 26 -0.43 -9.02 -18.22
C SER A 26 0.82 -9.85 -18.45
N SER A 27 1.91 -9.19 -18.87
CA SER A 27 3.25 -9.80 -18.87
C SER A 27 3.83 -9.78 -17.46
N ILE A 28 3.91 -10.94 -16.84
CA ILE A 28 4.33 -11.07 -15.44
C ILE A 28 5.75 -11.65 -15.38
N PHE A 29 6.63 -10.99 -14.64
CA PHE A 29 8.00 -11.43 -14.45
C PHE A 29 8.29 -11.60 -12.95
N ALA A 30 9.04 -12.63 -12.61
CA ALA A 30 9.65 -12.78 -11.31
C ALA A 30 11.15 -12.54 -11.40
N VAL A 31 11.71 -11.94 -10.35
CA VAL A 31 13.15 -11.71 -10.21
C VAL A 31 13.78 -12.92 -9.50
N LYS A 32 14.77 -13.52 -10.15
CA LYS A 32 15.71 -14.42 -9.51
C LYS A 32 16.86 -13.58 -8.95
N THR A 33 16.90 -13.47 -7.62
CA THR A 33 17.94 -12.70 -6.92
C THR A 33 19.28 -13.43 -6.98
N ASP A 34 20.36 -12.67 -7.01
CA ASP A 34 21.73 -13.16 -6.83
C ASP A 34 22.35 -12.45 -5.63
N SER A 35 22.42 -13.16 -4.50
CA SER A 35 23.01 -12.65 -3.26
C SER A 35 24.52 -12.89 -3.17
N THR A 36 25.15 -13.41 -4.23
CA THR A 36 26.61 -13.53 -4.30
C THR A 36 27.25 -12.15 -4.52
N PRO A 37 28.58 -12.01 -4.35
CA PRO A 37 29.28 -10.77 -4.65
C PRO A 37 29.11 -10.28 -6.10
N LYS A 38 28.69 -11.14 -7.02
CA LYS A 38 28.45 -10.79 -8.43
C LYS A 38 27.20 -9.93 -8.61
N ALA A 39 26.22 -10.03 -7.72
CA ALA A 39 24.98 -9.25 -7.73
C ALA A 39 24.32 -9.17 -9.13
N SER A 40 24.18 -10.32 -9.79
CA SER A 40 23.65 -10.43 -11.16
C SER A 40 22.25 -11.07 -11.17
N PRO A 41 21.20 -10.33 -10.76
CA PRO A 41 19.84 -10.85 -10.78
C PRO A 41 19.38 -11.08 -12.21
N SER A 42 18.43 -11.99 -12.40
CA SER A 42 17.78 -12.23 -13.68
C SER A 42 16.27 -12.25 -13.53
N THR A 43 15.55 -12.16 -14.65
CA THR A 43 14.08 -12.30 -14.66
C THR A 43 13.66 -13.55 -15.40
N TYR A 44 12.50 -14.06 -15.04
CA TYR A 44 11.82 -15.13 -15.78
C TYR A 44 10.33 -14.88 -15.78
N GLN A 45 9.66 -15.30 -16.86
CA GLN A 45 8.24 -15.06 -17.05
C GLN A 45 7.40 -16.04 -16.23
N LEU A 46 6.28 -15.55 -15.68
CA LEU A 46 5.27 -16.31 -14.98
C LEU A 46 3.90 -16.12 -15.62
N SER A 47 3.00 -17.07 -15.37
CA SER A 47 1.57 -16.90 -15.66
C SER A 47 0.84 -16.36 -14.42
N ALA A 48 -0.31 -15.74 -14.65
CA ALA A 48 -1.21 -15.27 -13.60
C ALA A 48 -1.51 -16.37 -12.57
N THR A 49 -1.88 -17.57 -13.04
CA THR A 49 -2.18 -18.72 -12.18
C THR A 49 -1.00 -19.12 -11.30
N LYS A 50 0.23 -19.13 -11.85
CA LYS A 50 1.42 -19.47 -11.06
C LYS A 50 1.66 -18.46 -9.94
N ILE A 51 1.42 -17.17 -10.19
CA ILE A 51 1.62 -16.15 -9.16
C ILE A 51 0.56 -16.24 -8.06
N ILE A 52 -0.72 -16.42 -8.40
CA ILE A 52 -1.78 -16.63 -7.41
C ILE A 52 -1.48 -17.85 -6.54
N ASN A 53 -1.09 -18.97 -7.16
CA ASN A 53 -0.74 -20.20 -6.44
C ASN A 53 0.47 -20.02 -5.50
N ALA A 54 1.44 -19.19 -5.88
CA ALA A 54 2.58 -18.89 -5.02
C ALA A 54 2.19 -17.99 -3.84
N LEU A 55 1.36 -16.97 -4.10
CA LEU A 55 0.96 -15.94 -3.15
C LEU A 55 -0.03 -16.44 -2.08
N GLN A 56 -0.95 -17.35 -2.41
CA GLN A 56 -1.94 -17.89 -1.45
C GLN A 56 -1.32 -18.61 -0.23
N SER A 57 -0.05 -19.00 -0.33
CA SER A 57 0.70 -19.64 0.77
C SER A 57 1.44 -18.64 1.67
N LYS A 58 1.47 -17.36 1.29
CA LYS A 58 2.23 -16.32 2.01
C LYS A 58 1.37 -15.69 3.11
N ARG A 59 2.03 -15.35 4.21
CA ARG A 59 1.39 -14.66 5.35
C ARG A 59 1.18 -13.17 5.10
N ALA A 60 2.03 -12.58 4.27
CA ALA A 60 1.99 -11.18 3.87
C ALA A 60 2.47 -11.07 2.43
N VAL A 61 1.86 -10.15 1.68
CA VAL A 61 2.22 -9.80 0.31
C VAL A 61 2.26 -8.28 0.23
N PHE A 62 3.37 -7.73 -0.22
CA PHE A 62 3.54 -6.29 -0.41
C PHE A 62 3.31 -5.95 -1.88
N LEU A 63 2.43 -5.00 -2.15
CA LEU A 63 2.11 -4.54 -3.49
C LEU A 63 2.60 -3.10 -3.63
N GLY A 64 3.71 -2.92 -4.35
CA GLY A 64 4.20 -1.58 -4.70
C GLY A 64 3.35 -0.94 -5.79
N GLU A 65 3.36 0.38 -5.83
CA GLU A 65 2.63 1.19 -6.80
C GLU A 65 3.31 2.53 -7.05
N HIS A 66 2.99 3.16 -8.17
CA HIS A 66 3.22 4.58 -8.38
C HIS A 66 1.94 5.32 -7.99
N HIS A 67 2.01 6.11 -6.92
CA HIS A 67 0.83 6.72 -6.28
C HIS A 67 -0.29 7.26 -7.19
N PRO A 68 -0.02 8.09 -8.22
CA PRO A 68 -1.08 8.62 -9.07
C PRO A 68 -1.55 7.64 -10.17
N GLU A 69 -0.86 6.51 -10.36
CA GLU A 69 -1.11 5.58 -11.46
C GLU A 69 -2.29 4.66 -11.15
N PHE A 70 -3.46 5.06 -11.65
CA PHE A 70 -4.69 4.29 -11.53
C PHE A 70 -4.54 2.83 -12.00
N ARG A 71 -3.67 2.56 -12.98
CA ARG A 71 -3.41 1.21 -13.49
C ARG A 71 -2.77 0.28 -12.45
N ASP A 72 -1.93 0.82 -11.57
CA ASP A 72 -1.30 0.06 -10.50
C ASP A 72 -2.36 -0.36 -9.47
N HIS A 73 -3.24 0.56 -9.07
CA HIS A 73 -4.37 0.29 -8.16
C HIS A 73 -5.39 -0.70 -8.74
N LEU A 74 -5.68 -0.61 -10.04
CA LEU A 74 -6.51 -1.60 -10.72
C LEU A 74 -5.90 -3.01 -10.68
N LEU A 75 -4.58 -3.12 -10.90
CA LEU A 75 -3.87 -4.40 -10.80
C LEU A 75 -3.92 -4.95 -9.37
N GLN A 76 -3.74 -4.08 -8.36
CA GLN A 76 -3.87 -4.46 -6.95
C GLN A 76 -5.27 -4.98 -6.63
N ALA A 77 -6.32 -4.26 -7.05
CA ALA A 77 -7.71 -4.67 -6.88
C ALA A 77 -8.00 -6.02 -7.56
N ALA A 78 -7.53 -6.23 -8.80
CA ALA A 78 -7.66 -7.50 -9.51
C ALA A 78 -6.94 -8.65 -8.78
N LEU A 79 -5.75 -8.38 -8.23
CA LEU A 79 -4.98 -9.36 -7.46
C LEU A 79 -5.68 -9.72 -6.14
N ILE A 80 -6.19 -8.72 -5.40
CA ILE A 80 -6.95 -8.93 -4.16
C ILE A 80 -8.14 -9.84 -4.42
N ARG A 81 -8.95 -9.56 -5.46
CA ARG A 81 -10.12 -10.37 -5.81
C ARG A 81 -9.74 -11.83 -6.11
N ARG A 82 -8.66 -12.05 -6.85
CA ARG A 82 -8.17 -13.40 -7.18
C ARG A 82 -7.63 -14.13 -5.97
N LEU A 83 -6.87 -13.45 -5.12
CA LEU A 83 -6.36 -14.04 -3.88
C LEU A 83 -7.52 -14.39 -2.95
N HIS A 84 -8.48 -13.48 -2.76
CA HIS A 84 -9.69 -13.74 -1.96
C HIS A 84 -10.42 -15.00 -2.42
N ALA A 85 -10.65 -15.15 -3.73
CA ALA A 85 -11.25 -16.36 -4.29
C ALA A 85 -10.39 -17.62 -4.09
N SER A 86 -9.06 -17.51 -4.27
CA SER A 86 -8.12 -18.64 -4.19
C SER A 86 -7.90 -19.14 -2.76
N VAL A 87 -7.93 -18.26 -1.76
CA VAL A 87 -7.62 -18.64 -0.36
C VAL A 87 -8.79 -19.35 0.34
N GLY A 88 -9.95 -19.48 -0.31
CA GLY A 88 -11.03 -20.39 0.10
C GLY A 88 -11.61 -20.08 1.49
N GLY A 89 -11.84 -18.80 1.80
CA GLY A 89 -12.44 -18.37 3.07
C GLY A 89 -11.44 -18.17 4.22
N LYS A 90 -10.13 -18.34 3.98
CA LYS A 90 -9.13 -17.89 4.96
C LYS A 90 -9.23 -16.39 5.18
N PRO A 91 -9.03 -15.88 6.42
CA PRO A 91 -9.02 -14.45 6.69
C PRO A 91 -8.01 -13.72 5.79
N LEU A 92 -8.50 -12.69 5.09
CA LEU A 92 -7.72 -11.79 4.28
C LEU A 92 -8.00 -10.35 4.74
N ALA A 93 -6.95 -9.55 4.79
CA ALA A 93 -7.04 -8.11 5.04
C ALA A 93 -6.06 -7.40 4.11
N VAL A 94 -6.36 -6.14 3.79
CA VAL A 94 -5.54 -5.28 2.95
C VAL A 94 -5.11 -4.08 3.76
N GLY A 95 -3.80 -3.90 3.92
CA GLY A 95 -3.24 -2.72 4.57
C GLY A 95 -3.09 -1.57 3.58
N ILE A 96 -3.46 -0.36 3.99
CA ILE A 96 -3.42 0.85 3.16
C ILE A 96 -2.45 1.86 3.79
N GLU A 97 -1.34 2.12 3.09
CA GLU A 97 -0.35 3.14 3.45
C GLU A 97 -0.93 4.56 3.41
N ALA A 98 -1.93 4.82 2.58
CA ALA A 98 -2.53 6.14 2.47
C ALA A 98 -3.41 6.56 3.67
N VAL A 99 -3.67 5.65 4.62
CA VAL A 99 -4.60 5.91 5.75
C VAL A 99 -3.88 5.75 7.08
N GLN A 100 -3.99 6.79 7.90
CA GLN A 100 -3.36 6.87 9.22
C GLN A 100 -4.13 6.07 10.26
N ARG A 101 -3.41 5.46 11.20
CA ARG A 101 -3.95 4.51 12.17
C ARG A 101 -5.09 5.06 13.02
N GLN A 102 -5.12 6.36 13.32
CA GLN A 102 -6.25 6.98 14.02
C GLN A 102 -7.61 6.81 13.29
N PHE A 103 -7.59 6.57 11.97
CA PHE A 103 -8.80 6.41 11.15
C PHE A 103 -9.24 4.97 10.93
N GLN A 104 -8.67 3.99 11.66
CA GLN A 104 -9.13 2.59 11.58
C GLN A 104 -10.66 2.44 11.78
N PRO A 105 -11.31 3.12 12.75
CA PRO A 105 -12.76 3.01 12.91
C PRO A 105 -13.56 3.44 11.65
N VAL A 106 -13.04 4.43 10.90
CA VAL A 106 -13.66 4.91 9.66
C VAL A 106 -13.58 3.84 8.57
N LEU A 107 -12.45 3.14 8.45
CA LEU A 107 -12.31 2.01 7.53
C LEU A 107 -13.26 0.87 7.90
N ASP A 108 -13.43 0.59 9.19
CA ASP A 108 -14.33 -0.44 9.68
C ASP A 108 -15.80 -0.09 9.38
N ASP A 109 -16.19 1.18 9.52
CA ASP A 109 -17.51 1.71 9.16
C ASP A 109 -17.78 1.61 7.65
N TYR A 110 -16.78 1.96 6.83
CA TYR A 110 -16.90 1.89 5.37
C TYR A 110 -17.08 0.44 4.89
N ILE A 111 -16.26 -0.50 5.38
CA ILE A 111 -16.37 -1.92 5.04
C ILE A 111 -17.69 -2.51 5.52
N ALA A 112 -18.19 -2.08 6.68
CA ALA A 112 -19.51 -2.49 7.18
C ALA A 112 -20.69 -1.83 6.45
N GLY A 113 -20.43 -0.92 5.50
CA GLY A 113 -21.45 -0.19 4.76
C GLY A 113 -22.22 0.85 5.57
N ARG A 114 -21.70 1.25 6.74
CA ARG A 114 -22.29 2.30 7.59
C ARG A 114 -22.06 3.70 7.04
N ILE A 115 -20.98 3.89 6.27
CA ILE A 115 -20.68 5.13 5.58
C ILE A 115 -20.42 4.88 4.08
N ASP A 116 -20.65 5.89 3.26
CA ASP A 116 -20.34 5.88 1.84
C ASP A 116 -18.90 6.34 1.53
N GLU A 117 -18.56 6.43 0.24
CA GLU A 117 -17.23 6.87 -0.20
C GLU A 117 -16.94 8.34 0.14
N GLN A 118 -17.94 9.22 0.02
CA GLN A 118 -17.76 10.65 0.29
C GLN A 118 -17.54 10.89 1.78
N GLU A 119 -18.30 10.17 2.62
CA GLU A 119 -18.13 10.17 4.07
C GLU A 119 -16.76 9.60 4.48
N LEU A 120 -16.29 8.51 3.84
CA LEU A 120 -14.95 7.97 4.06
C LEU A 120 -13.86 9.02 3.75
N ILE A 121 -13.93 9.67 2.58
CA ILE A 121 -12.95 10.69 2.15
C ILE A 121 -12.92 11.84 3.16
N ALA A 122 -14.09 12.32 3.59
CA ALA A 122 -14.20 13.41 4.55
C ALA A 122 -13.70 13.01 5.95
N ALA A 123 -14.11 11.84 6.46
CA ALA A 123 -13.77 11.38 7.81
C ALA A 123 -12.30 10.97 7.97
N THR A 124 -11.64 10.55 6.89
CA THR A 124 -10.18 10.31 6.86
C THR A 124 -9.38 11.58 6.61
N ASP A 125 -10.05 12.70 6.31
CA ASP A 125 -9.43 13.97 5.95
C ASP A 125 -8.43 13.81 4.79
N TRP A 126 -8.82 12.99 3.81
CA TRP A 126 -7.94 12.44 2.78
C TRP A 126 -7.17 13.55 2.05
N GLU A 127 -7.88 14.58 1.57
CA GLU A 127 -7.30 15.66 0.77
C GLU A 127 -6.24 16.48 1.52
N ARG A 128 -6.27 16.48 2.87
CA ARG A 128 -5.26 17.16 3.68
C ARG A 128 -4.10 16.24 4.06
N ARG A 129 -4.39 14.95 4.23
CA ARG A 129 -3.47 13.97 4.84
C ARG A 129 -2.74 13.10 3.84
N TRP A 130 -3.27 12.96 2.63
CA TRP A 130 -2.65 12.22 1.55
C TRP A 130 -2.54 13.12 0.30
N PHE A 131 -1.35 13.17 -0.28
CA PHE A 131 -1.07 14.08 -1.39
C PHE A 131 -1.80 13.68 -2.69
N TRP A 132 -2.15 12.40 -2.83
CA TRP A 132 -2.68 11.85 -4.07
C TRP A 132 -4.20 11.71 -4.00
N SER A 133 -4.90 11.95 -5.12
CA SER A 133 -6.36 11.88 -5.16
C SER A 133 -6.88 10.49 -4.77
N PHE A 134 -7.95 10.46 -3.97
CA PHE A 134 -8.64 9.22 -3.61
C PHE A 134 -9.09 8.41 -4.84
N THR A 135 -9.41 9.09 -5.94
CA THR A 135 -9.81 8.46 -7.21
C THR A 135 -8.81 7.40 -7.68
N ALA A 136 -7.51 7.60 -7.44
CA ALA A 136 -6.49 6.62 -7.78
C ALA A 136 -6.65 5.31 -6.98
N TYR A 137 -6.97 5.43 -5.68
CA TYR A 137 -7.03 4.35 -4.70
C TYR A 137 -8.39 3.66 -4.64
N ALA A 138 -9.45 4.32 -5.09
CA ALA A 138 -10.82 3.85 -5.04
C ALA A 138 -11.03 2.40 -5.52
N PRO A 139 -10.36 1.87 -6.57
CA PRO A 139 -10.51 0.47 -6.97
C PRO A 139 -10.22 -0.53 -5.85
N VAL A 140 -9.24 -0.25 -5.00
CA VAL A 140 -8.86 -1.11 -3.88
C VAL A 140 -9.93 -1.06 -2.78
N PHE A 141 -10.39 0.14 -2.43
CA PHE A 141 -11.43 0.35 -1.41
C PHE A 141 -12.75 -0.30 -1.81
N LEU A 142 -13.22 -0.05 -3.03
CA LEU A 142 -14.45 -0.62 -3.58
C LEU A 142 -14.37 -2.15 -3.61
N THR A 143 -13.26 -2.72 -4.09
CA THR A 143 -13.06 -4.17 -4.12
C THR A 143 -13.09 -4.79 -2.73
N CYS A 144 -12.46 -4.15 -1.73
CA CYS A 144 -12.48 -4.64 -0.36
C CYS A 144 -13.88 -4.60 0.23
N ARG A 145 -14.64 -3.51 0.00
CA ARG A 145 -16.03 -3.38 0.45
C ARG A 145 -16.94 -4.42 -0.19
N GLU A 146 -16.85 -4.60 -1.51
CA GLU A 146 -17.63 -5.60 -2.25
C GLU A 146 -17.39 -7.03 -1.76
N LEU A 147 -16.15 -7.34 -1.39
CA LEU A 147 -15.75 -8.68 -0.93
C LEU A 147 -15.85 -8.87 0.58
N GLY A 148 -16.15 -7.83 1.35
CA GLY A 148 -16.09 -7.85 2.82
C GLY A 148 -14.67 -8.07 3.37
N VAL A 149 -13.63 -7.74 2.60
CA VAL A 149 -12.23 -7.82 3.01
C VAL A 149 -11.91 -6.63 3.91
N LYS A 150 -11.31 -6.89 5.08
CA LYS A 150 -10.97 -5.83 6.03
C LYS A 150 -9.88 -4.93 5.46
N LEU A 151 -10.04 -3.62 5.63
CA LEU A 151 -9.00 -2.63 5.39
C LEU A 151 -8.29 -2.32 6.71
N ILE A 152 -6.96 -2.20 6.68
CA ILE A 152 -6.13 -1.88 7.84
C ILE A 152 -5.36 -0.58 7.55
N ALA A 153 -5.53 0.43 8.41
CA ALA A 153 -4.78 1.67 8.33
C ALA A 153 -3.32 1.42 8.76
N LEU A 154 -2.36 1.76 7.90
CA LEU A 154 -0.94 1.47 8.14
C LEU A 154 -0.12 2.69 8.54
N ASP A 155 -0.53 3.91 8.16
CA ASP A 155 0.33 5.08 8.33
C ASP A 155 0.35 5.59 9.76
N VAL A 156 1.43 6.28 10.09
CA VAL A 156 1.57 7.02 11.33
C VAL A 156 0.71 8.28 11.30
N ASP A 157 0.23 8.72 12.45
CA ASP A 157 -0.53 9.97 12.54
C ASP A 157 0.36 11.16 12.15
N SER A 158 -0.13 12.06 11.29
CA SER A 158 0.68 13.22 10.80
C SER A 158 1.24 14.05 11.94
N GLU A 159 0.48 14.17 13.03
CA GLU A 159 0.87 14.89 14.25
C GLU A 159 2.10 14.27 14.92
N ASP A 160 2.24 12.95 14.87
CA ASP A 160 3.38 12.24 15.44
C ASP A 160 4.56 12.22 14.48
N LYS A 161 4.29 12.04 13.18
CA LYS A 161 5.31 12.18 12.13
C LYS A 161 6.00 13.54 12.22
N ALA A 162 5.24 14.62 12.37
CA ALA A 162 5.78 15.97 12.50
C ALA A 162 6.71 16.14 13.71
N LYS A 163 6.38 15.53 14.86
CA LYS A 163 7.29 15.52 16.03
C LYS A 163 8.61 14.84 15.69
N VAL A 164 8.53 13.66 15.07
CA VAL A 164 9.72 12.87 14.69
C VAL A 164 10.57 13.61 13.65
N GLU A 165 9.96 14.26 12.67
CA GLU A 165 10.67 15.06 11.66
C GLU A 165 11.44 16.24 12.28
N LEU A 166 10.88 16.89 13.30
CA LEU A 166 11.48 18.05 13.96
C LEU A 166 12.50 17.67 15.05
N GLY A 167 12.21 16.63 15.82
CA GLY A 167 12.93 16.29 17.06
C GLY A 167 13.52 14.89 17.11
N GLY A 168 13.41 14.11 16.03
CA GLY A 168 13.83 12.70 15.98
C GLY A 168 12.89 11.76 16.76
N LEU A 169 13.20 10.46 16.75
CA LEU A 169 12.34 9.43 17.37
C LEU A 169 12.10 9.65 18.87
N SER A 170 13.06 10.22 19.59
CA SER A 170 12.93 10.50 21.03
C SER A 170 11.83 11.52 21.35
N SER A 171 11.45 12.38 20.40
CA SER A 171 10.39 13.38 20.57
C SER A 171 8.99 12.79 20.70
N LEU A 172 8.79 11.55 20.24
CA LEU A 172 7.49 10.88 20.27
C LEU A 172 7.12 10.36 21.68
N GLY A 173 8.14 10.14 22.52
CA GLY A 173 7.99 9.46 23.82
C GLY A 173 7.83 7.94 23.66
N LYS A 174 8.29 7.19 24.68
CA LYS A 174 8.38 5.73 24.62
C LYS A 174 7.02 5.04 24.42
N THR A 175 6.00 5.48 25.14
CA THR A 175 4.65 4.89 25.05
C THR A 175 4.09 4.95 23.64
N LYS A 176 4.19 6.12 23.00
CA LYS A 176 3.66 6.34 21.66
C LYS A 176 4.51 5.66 20.59
N LEU A 177 5.84 5.60 20.77
CA LEU A 177 6.72 4.81 19.91
C LEU A 177 6.31 3.34 19.87
N LEU A 178 6.03 2.74 21.05
CA LEU A 178 5.62 1.35 21.18
C LEU A 178 4.27 1.04 20.52
N GLU A 179 3.40 2.04 20.33
CA GLU A 179 2.18 1.85 19.55
C GLU A 179 2.51 1.51 18.09
N TYR A 180 3.51 2.15 17.49
CA TYR A 180 3.94 1.97 16.09
C TYR A 180 4.99 0.87 15.90
N VAL A 181 5.89 0.71 16.87
CA VAL A 181 7.01 -0.23 16.82
C VAL A 181 6.90 -1.18 18.01
N PRO A 182 5.99 -2.17 17.96
CA PRO A 182 5.76 -3.08 19.07
C PRO A 182 6.93 -4.06 19.30
N ASP A 183 7.77 -4.30 18.28
CA ASP A 183 8.99 -5.10 18.36
C ASP A 183 10.22 -4.18 18.15
N GLU A 184 10.60 -3.45 19.20
CA GLU A 184 11.75 -2.52 19.16
C GLU A 184 13.06 -3.25 18.78
N GLU A 185 13.27 -4.46 19.31
CA GLU A 185 14.48 -5.23 19.03
C GLU A 185 14.53 -5.68 17.57
N GLY A 186 13.40 -6.16 17.04
CA GLY A 186 13.28 -6.50 15.63
C GLY A 186 13.45 -5.30 14.70
N PHE A 187 12.92 -4.14 15.08
CA PHE A 187 13.08 -2.90 14.35
C PHE A 187 14.56 -2.45 14.29
N ASP A 188 15.25 -2.41 15.43
CA ASP A 188 16.67 -2.08 15.49
C ASP A 188 17.53 -3.10 14.73
N ARG A 189 17.25 -4.40 14.90
CA ARG A 189 17.94 -5.47 14.18
C ARG A 189 17.78 -5.33 12.67
N PHE A 190 16.58 -5.00 12.18
CA PHE A 190 16.33 -4.76 10.76
C PHE A 190 17.08 -3.52 10.24
N GLY A 191 17.06 -2.43 11.02
CA GLY A 191 17.77 -1.19 10.71
C GLY A 191 19.28 -1.34 10.55
N ARG A 192 19.88 -2.38 11.14
CA ARG A 192 21.32 -2.68 11.03
C ARG A 192 21.67 -3.61 9.86
N THR A 193 20.68 -4.09 9.11
CA THR A 193 20.93 -5.00 7.99
C THR A 193 21.55 -4.25 6.81
N ARG A 194 22.41 -4.95 6.05
CA ARG A 194 22.92 -4.41 4.78
C ARG A 194 21.78 -4.02 3.83
N ALA A 195 20.73 -4.85 3.74
CA ALA A 195 19.60 -4.57 2.87
C ALA A 195 18.92 -3.22 3.20
N PHE A 196 18.73 -2.92 4.49
CA PHE A 196 18.17 -1.64 4.91
C PHE A 196 19.12 -0.47 4.58
N HIS A 197 20.42 -0.61 4.85
CA HIS A 197 21.40 0.43 4.50
C HIS A 197 21.45 0.70 2.98
N GLU A 198 21.40 -0.34 2.14
CA GLU A 198 21.37 -0.19 0.67
C GLU A 198 20.06 0.50 0.23
N TYR A 199 18.91 0.13 0.82
CA TYR A 199 17.63 0.81 0.57
C TYR A 199 17.67 2.29 0.97
N VAL A 200 18.19 2.61 2.16
CA VAL A 200 18.36 3.99 2.61
C VAL A 200 19.28 4.77 1.67
N SER A 201 20.39 4.16 1.26
CA SER A 201 21.39 4.79 0.38
C SER A 201 20.83 5.07 -1.02
N TYR A 202 20.14 4.10 -1.60
CA TYR A 202 19.69 4.16 -3.00
C TYR A 202 18.33 4.84 -3.17
N THR A 203 17.41 4.67 -2.21
CA THR A 203 16.01 5.09 -2.35
C THR A 203 15.66 6.31 -1.51
N LEU A 204 16.08 6.35 -0.23
CA LEU A 204 15.63 7.41 0.69
C LEU A 204 16.55 8.64 0.70
N SER A 205 17.87 8.41 0.74
CA SER A 205 18.86 9.48 0.90
C SER A 205 18.89 10.46 -0.29
N PRO A 206 18.81 10.02 -1.55
CA PRO A 206 18.87 10.94 -2.68
C PRO A 206 17.75 12.01 -2.67
N PRO A 207 16.45 11.67 -2.57
CA PRO A 207 15.38 12.67 -2.52
C PRO A 207 15.43 13.50 -1.23
N TYR A 208 15.73 12.90 -0.07
CA TYR A 208 15.87 13.64 1.19
C TYR A 208 16.95 14.72 1.12
N ASN A 209 18.13 14.37 0.59
CA ASN A 209 19.24 15.31 0.45
C ASN A 209 18.94 16.42 -0.56
N LEU A 210 18.18 16.13 -1.61
CA LEU A 210 17.69 17.15 -2.54
C LEU A 210 16.76 18.13 -1.82
N GLN A 211 15.74 17.63 -1.12
CA GLN A 211 14.80 18.47 -0.35
C GLN A 211 15.52 19.33 0.68
N LYS A 212 16.44 18.77 1.46
CA LYS A 212 17.23 19.50 2.46
C LYS A 212 18.03 20.66 1.85
N LYS A 213 18.62 20.46 0.67
CA LYS A 213 19.35 21.52 -0.06
C LYS A 213 18.44 22.63 -0.57
N PHE A 214 17.21 22.30 -0.98
CA PHE A 214 16.22 23.31 -1.39
C PHE A 214 15.69 24.11 -0.20
N SER A 215 15.41 23.45 0.94
CA SER A 215 14.94 24.12 2.16
C SER A 215 15.98 25.00 2.83
N GLN A 216 17.28 24.78 2.60
CA GLN A 216 18.37 25.62 3.12
C GLN A 216 18.68 26.86 2.25
N LYS A 217 18.08 26.96 1.06
CA LYS A 217 18.28 28.08 0.11
C LYS A 217 17.14 29.10 0.12
N MET A 218 16.07 28.84 0.88
CA MET A 218 14.98 29.78 1.16
C MET A 218 15.19 30.38 2.55
#